data_AF-A0A2T6GMY9-F1
#
_entry.id   AF-A0A2T6GMY9-F1
#
_cell.length_a   1.000
_cell.length_b   1.000
_cell.length_c   1.000
_cell.angle_alpha   90.00
_cell.angle_beta   90.00
_cell.angle_gamma   90.00
#
_symmetry.space_group_name_H-M   'P 1'
#
loop_
_entity.id
_entity.type
_entity.pdbx_description
1 polymer ?
#
loop_
_entity_poly.entity_id
_entity_poly.type
_entity_poly.pdbx_seq_one_letter_code
_entity_poly.pdbx_strand_id
1 'polypeptide(L)'
;MSDEQRFFDFLKERIGLDVASVGPAIIERAVRQRCNALYVHSSDEYWQKLQGSREEQQALIEAVIVPETWFFRYPESFATLVKLAKARLGQIKGMRALRLLSLPCSTGEEPYSIAMALLDGGLAPHQFKVDGLDVSPLSVERARGASYGKNSFRGQHTEFRERHFHVEGDRYCLSERVREQVRLQVGNVLDPGLLAAEPPFDFVFCRNLLIYFDQPTQRQVFEVLKRLTHEEGVLFIGPAEGSLLGRLGMRSIGIPQSFAFSRHQEPEPAPLPVTLPQPLSLPLRPRHPLTPAAPAPRPRPFATRAVPVPAPALDSAPPSDAASLLATIAALANEGKSAEARAACERYLQQHEPVAQVFYWLGLLSDVAGNAMEAQGFYRKALYLAPQHPEALAHLAALLASQGDVAGAQRLQARAVRSTRAADSELKR
;
A
#
# COMPACT_ATOMS: atom_id res chain seq x y z
N MET A 1 7.72 -13.61 29.80
CA MET A 1 7.67 -12.53 28.79
C MET A 1 8.70 -12.89 27.75
N SER A 2 8.40 -12.87 26.45
CA SER A 2 9.41 -13.34 25.48
C SER A 2 10.66 -12.48 25.58
N ASP A 3 11.85 -13.09 25.45
CA ASP A 3 13.16 -12.40 25.49
C ASP A 3 13.30 -11.30 24.41
N GLU A 4 12.34 -11.24 23.50
CA GLU A 4 12.29 -10.35 22.35
C GLU A 4 11.43 -9.10 22.56
N GLN A 5 10.59 -9.06 23.61
CA GLN A 5 9.72 -7.92 23.90
C GLN A 5 10.50 -6.59 24.03
N ARG A 6 11.71 -6.63 24.59
CA ARG A 6 12.58 -5.44 24.70
C ARG A 6 12.96 -4.83 23.35
N PHE A 7 13.10 -5.62 22.28
CA PHE A 7 13.35 -5.10 20.93
C PHE A 7 12.09 -4.47 20.35
N PHE A 8 10.92 -5.03 20.66
CA PHE A 8 9.63 -4.50 20.25
C PHE A 8 9.42 -3.11 20.86
N ASP A 9 9.63 -3.00 22.17
CA ASP A 9 9.50 -1.74 22.90
C ASP A 9 10.52 -0.71 22.42
N PHE A 10 11.77 -1.13 22.17
CA PHE A 10 12.81 -0.27 21.62
C PHE A 10 12.43 0.32 20.24
N LEU A 11 11.97 -0.52 19.31
CA LEU A 11 11.59 -0.07 17.96
C LEU A 11 10.33 0.80 18.00
N LYS A 12 9.38 0.47 18.87
CA LYS A 12 8.20 1.30 19.10
C LYS A 12 8.58 2.68 19.64
N GLU A 13 9.46 2.76 20.63
CA GLU A 13 9.92 4.03 21.20
C GLU A 13 10.71 4.86 20.18
N ARG A 14 11.60 4.21 19.42
CA ARG A 14 12.52 4.91 18.52
C ARG A 14 11.86 5.37 17.21
N ILE A 15 11.04 4.52 16.60
CA ILE A 15 10.50 4.79 15.25
C ILE A 15 8.98 4.58 15.16
N GLY A 16 8.30 4.26 16.26
CA GLY A 16 6.85 4.07 16.29
C GLY A 16 6.37 2.72 15.80
N LEU A 17 7.28 1.82 15.43
CA LEU A 17 6.94 0.56 14.79
C LEU A 17 6.12 -0.33 15.73
N ASP A 18 4.89 -0.60 15.34
CA ASP A 18 3.98 -1.45 16.08
C ASP A 18 4.07 -2.91 15.63
N VAL A 19 4.34 -3.80 16.57
CA VAL A 19 4.54 -5.23 16.31
C VAL A 19 3.28 -5.92 15.85
N ALA A 20 2.10 -5.48 16.31
CA ALA A 20 0.84 -6.04 15.81
C ALA A 20 0.61 -5.70 14.33
N SER A 21 1.16 -4.59 13.86
CA SER A 21 1.06 -4.13 12.47
C SER A 21 2.03 -4.87 11.52
N VAL A 22 3.29 -5.06 11.95
CA VAL A 22 4.31 -5.75 11.13
C VAL A 22 4.37 -7.26 11.31
N GLY A 23 4.00 -7.76 12.49
CA GLY A 23 4.19 -9.15 12.91
C GLY A 23 5.55 -9.39 13.58
N PRO A 24 5.58 -10.19 14.67
CA PRO A 24 6.80 -10.38 15.47
C PRO A 24 7.95 -10.99 14.67
N ALA A 25 7.66 -11.91 13.75
CA ALA A 25 8.63 -12.59 12.90
C ALA A 25 9.57 -11.65 12.12
N ILE A 26 9.09 -10.46 11.71
CA ILE A 26 9.93 -9.48 11.00
C ILE A 26 11.03 -8.95 11.92
N ILE A 27 10.68 -8.66 13.17
CA ILE A 27 11.62 -8.13 14.16
C ILE A 27 12.57 -9.25 14.62
N GLU A 28 12.05 -10.45 14.88
CA GLU A 28 12.86 -11.63 15.23
C GLU A 28 13.92 -11.92 14.16
N ARG A 29 13.53 -11.88 12.89
CA ARG A 29 14.44 -12.05 11.75
C ARG A 29 15.49 -10.93 11.71
N ALA A 30 15.09 -9.68 11.92
CA ALA A 30 16.01 -8.55 11.95
C ALA A 30 17.03 -8.70 13.08
N VAL A 31 16.58 -9.04 14.30
CA VAL A 31 17.45 -9.32 15.45
C VAL A 31 18.43 -10.44 15.11
N ARG A 32 17.96 -11.57 14.55
CA ARG A 32 18.83 -12.69 14.15
C ARG A 32 19.86 -12.28 13.09
N GLN A 33 19.46 -11.50 12.09
CA GLN A 33 20.37 -10.97 11.09
C GLN A 33 21.47 -10.10 11.72
N ARG A 34 21.10 -9.24 12.67
CA ARG A 34 22.06 -8.39 13.39
C ARG A 34 22.98 -9.20 14.31
N CYS A 35 22.45 -10.22 15.01
CA CYS A 35 23.26 -11.15 15.80
C CYS A 35 24.35 -11.81 14.94
N ASN A 36 23.95 -12.34 13.77
CA ASN A 36 24.88 -12.97 12.84
C ASN A 36 25.94 -11.98 12.32
N ALA A 37 25.54 -10.74 12.02
CA ALA A 37 26.47 -9.71 11.53
C ALA A 37 27.52 -9.29 12.58
N LEU A 38 27.18 -9.38 13.87
CA LEU A 38 28.07 -9.06 14.99
C LEU A 38 28.76 -10.28 15.61
N TYR A 39 28.53 -11.48 15.08
CA TYR A 39 29.02 -12.74 15.62
C TYR A 39 28.68 -12.95 17.10
N VAL A 40 27.46 -12.57 17.51
CA VAL A 40 26.94 -12.82 18.88
C VAL A 40 25.98 -14.00 18.88
N HIS A 41 26.00 -14.79 19.96
CA HIS A 41 25.33 -16.08 20.00
C HIS A 41 24.01 -16.08 20.77
N SER A 42 23.68 -14.96 21.43
CA SER A 42 22.42 -14.78 22.15
C SER A 42 21.79 -13.41 21.88
N SER A 43 20.46 -13.34 22.01
CA SER A 43 19.74 -12.08 21.95
C SER A 43 20.08 -11.16 23.14
N ASP A 44 20.51 -11.72 24.28
CA ASP A 44 20.98 -10.97 25.45
C ASP A 44 22.29 -10.22 25.18
N GLU A 45 23.29 -10.91 24.62
CA GLU A 45 24.54 -10.28 24.20
C GLU A 45 24.31 -9.18 23.16
N TYR A 46 23.41 -9.45 22.22
CA TYR A 46 23.02 -8.48 21.21
C TYR A 46 22.36 -7.25 21.84
N TRP A 47 21.44 -7.45 22.79
CA TRP A 47 20.76 -6.36 23.49
C TRP A 47 21.75 -5.44 24.21
N GLN A 48 22.76 -5.99 24.89
CA GLN A 48 23.80 -5.18 25.56
C GLN A 48 24.58 -4.30 24.57
N LYS A 49 24.94 -4.84 23.39
CA LYS A 49 25.60 -4.07 22.33
C LYS A 49 24.68 -2.99 21.76
N LEU A 50 23.42 -3.33 21.51
CA LEU A 50 22.40 -2.41 20.99
C LEU A 50 22.23 -1.19 21.92
N GLN A 51 22.15 -1.41 23.23
CA GLN A 51 21.99 -0.30 24.20
C GLN A 51 23.19 0.67 24.19
N GLY A 52 24.40 0.17 23.93
CA GLY A 52 25.64 0.96 23.96
C GLY A 52 26.05 1.62 22.65
N SER A 53 25.45 1.29 21.50
CA SER A 53 25.87 1.79 20.18
C SER A 53 24.72 2.39 19.40
N ARG A 54 24.83 3.67 19.03
CA ARG A 54 23.86 4.35 18.17
C ARG A 54 23.88 3.78 16.74
N GLU A 55 25.05 3.38 16.29
CA GLU A 55 25.26 2.75 14.98
C GLU A 55 24.49 1.43 14.90
N GLU A 56 24.57 0.60 15.95
CA GLU A 56 23.83 -0.66 15.99
C GLU A 56 22.32 -0.45 16.15
N GLN A 57 21.91 0.56 16.93
CA GLN A 57 20.50 0.98 17.00
C GLN A 57 19.94 1.33 15.63
N GLN A 58 20.69 2.14 14.87
CA GLN A 58 20.31 2.47 13.50
C GLN A 58 20.33 1.22 12.61
N ALA A 59 21.30 0.32 12.76
CA ALA A 59 21.37 -0.88 11.96
C ALA A 59 20.20 -1.86 12.20
N LEU A 60 19.68 -1.94 13.43
CA LEU A 60 18.45 -2.68 13.73
C LEU A 60 17.23 -2.02 13.08
N ILE A 61 17.14 -0.69 13.15
CA ILE A 61 16.09 0.08 12.47
C ILE A 61 16.10 -0.20 10.96
N GLU A 62 17.28 -0.16 10.33
CA GLU A 62 17.44 -0.50 8.91
C GLU A 62 16.99 -1.93 8.57
N ALA A 63 17.21 -2.88 9.47
CA ALA A 63 16.84 -4.28 9.26
C ALA A 63 15.32 -4.54 9.33
N VAL A 64 14.55 -3.66 9.98
CA VAL A 64 13.08 -3.78 10.08
C VAL A 64 12.32 -2.89 9.10
N ILE A 65 12.97 -1.87 8.54
CA ILE A 65 12.36 -0.99 7.53
C ILE A 65 12.15 -1.75 6.22
N VAL A 66 11.01 -1.48 5.57
CA VAL A 66 10.67 -2.02 4.25
C VAL A 66 10.75 -0.88 3.22
N PRO A 67 11.86 -0.72 2.48
CA PRO A 67 12.09 0.42 1.59
C PRO A 67 11.42 0.23 0.22
N GLU A 68 10.15 -0.19 0.19
CA GLU A 68 9.49 -0.48 -1.07
C GLU A 68 8.71 0.72 -1.61
N THR A 69 9.22 1.24 -2.72
CA THR A 69 8.68 2.38 -3.43
C THR A 69 8.93 2.24 -4.93
N TRP A 70 8.22 3.02 -5.74
CA TRP A 70 8.39 3.08 -7.18
C TRP A 70 7.86 4.41 -7.71
N PHE A 71 8.35 4.82 -8.88
CA PHE A 71 7.96 6.09 -9.49
C PHE A 71 6.46 6.14 -9.80
N PHE A 72 5.86 7.30 -9.58
CA PHE A 72 4.44 7.59 -9.82
C PHE A 72 3.48 6.59 -9.17
N ARG A 73 3.81 6.10 -7.97
CA ARG A 73 2.90 5.31 -7.14
C ARG A 73 1.62 6.10 -6.83
N TYR A 74 0.50 5.64 -7.38
CA TYR A 74 -0.80 6.37 -7.44
C TYR A 74 -0.74 7.61 -8.36
N PRO A 75 -0.73 7.42 -9.69
CA PRO A 75 -0.51 8.50 -10.66
C PRO A 75 -1.57 9.62 -10.57
N GLU A 76 -2.80 9.28 -10.18
CA GLU A 76 -3.92 10.23 -10.03
C GLU A 76 -3.63 11.31 -8.98
N SER A 77 -2.87 10.96 -7.94
CA SER A 77 -2.46 11.93 -6.92
C SER A 77 -1.49 12.97 -7.47
N PHE A 78 -0.57 12.60 -8.37
CA PHE A 78 0.36 13.54 -9.00
C PHE A 78 -0.35 14.43 -10.02
N ALA A 79 -1.29 13.88 -10.79
CA ALA A 79 -2.14 14.67 -11.67
C ALA A 79 -2.96 15.71 -10.89
N THR A 80 -3.44 15.32 -9.70
CA THR A 80 -4.14 16.21 -8.77
C THR A 80 -3.21 17.29 -8.21
N LEU A 81 -2.01 16.90 -7.78
CA LEU A 81 -0.98 17.81 -7.29
C LEU A 81 -0.71 18.93 -8.30
N VAL A 82 -0.50 18.60 -9.58
CA VAL A 82 -0.20 19.60 -10.62
C VAL A 82 -1.31 20.65 -10.73
N LYS A 83 -2.58 20.23 -10.69
CA LYS A 83 -3.73 21.14 -10.73
C LYS A 83 -3.75 22.07 -9.52
N LEU A 84 -3.59 21.51 -8.33
CA LEU A 84 -3.61 22.26 -7.08
C LEU A 84 -2.40 23.21 -6.96
N ALA A 85 -1.21 22.77 -7.39
CA ALA A 85 0.00 23.57 -7.37
C ALA A 85 -0.13 24.82 -8.25
N LYS A 86 -0.69 24.69 -9.47
CA LYS A 86 -0.97 25.84 -10.33
C LYS A 86 -1.94 26.83 -9.69
N ALA A 87 -3.03 26.33 -9.11
CA ALA A 87 -4.00 27.16 -8.40
C ALA A 87 -3.35 27.90 -7.22
N ARG A 88 -2.58 27.18 -6.40
CA ARG A 88 -1.88 27.74 -5.24
C ARG A 88 -0.87 28.80 -5.64
N LEU A 89 -0.10 28.57 -6.70
CA LEU A 89 0.88 29.53 -7.21
C LEU A 89 0.21 30.84 -7.67
N GLY A 90 -0.97 30.74 -8.29
CA GLY A 90 -1.79 31.89 -8.66
C GLY A 90 -2.31 32.66 -7.43
N GLN A 91 -2.80 31.95 -6.40
CA GLN A 91 -3.27 32.56 -5.15
C GLN A 91 -2.15 33.36 -4.44
N ILE A 92 -0.95 32.78 -4.36
CA ILE A 92 0.21 33.46 -3.76
C ILE A 92 0.91 34.42 -4.72
N LYS A 93 0.35 34.66 -5.92
CA LYS A 93 0.86 35.56 -6.96
C LYS A 93 2.35 35.33 -7.30
N GLY A 94 2.82 34.09 -7.16
CA GLY A 94 4.23 33.74 -7.37
C GLY A 94 5.23 34.43 -6.43
N MET A 95 4.80 34.98 -5.28
CA MET A 95 5.68 35.70 -4.35
C MET A 95 6.79 34.82 -3.75
N ARG A 96 6.56 33.51 -3.68
CA ARG A 96 7.54 32.52 -3.21
C ARG A 96 7.37 31.21 -3.96
N ALA A 97 8.39 30.37 -3.88
CA ALA A 97 8.30 28.98 -4.31
C ALA A 97 7.30 28.20 -3.44
N LEU A 98 6.57 27.27 -4.07
CA LEU A 98 5.78 26.26 -3.40
C LEU A 98 6.71 25.30 -2.64
N ARG A 99 6.28 24.92 -1.44
CA ARG A 99 7.04 24.01 -0.59
C ARG A 99 6.30 22.69 -0.52
N LEU A 100 6.99 21.61 -0.89
CA LEU A 100 6.46 20.26 -0.87
C LEU A 100 7.29 19.38 0.07
N LEU A 101 6.64 18.46 0.76
CA LEU A 101 7.27 17.48 1.64
C LEU A 101 6.86 16.07 1.23
N SER A 102 7.81 15.15 1.14
CA SER A 102 7.60 13.70 1.06
C SER A 102 8.23 13.04 2.29
N LEU A 103 7.40 12.44 3.13
CA LEU A 103 7.77 11.85 4.41
C LEU A 103 6.90 10.62 4.70
N PRO A 104 7.43 9.38 4.62
CA PRO A 104 8.80 9.02 4.31
C PRO A 104 9.10 9.11 2.80
N CYS A 105 10.35 9.39 2.44
CA CYS A 105 10.77 9.46 1.03
C CYS A 105 11.41 8.17 0.49
N SER A 106 11.77 7.22 1.38
CA SER A 106 12.45 5.96 1.05
C SER A 106 13.66 6.19 0.12
N THR A 107 13.79 5.42 -0.96
CA THR A 107 14.88 5.55 -1.95
C THR A 107 14.68 6.67 -2.97
N GLY A 108 13.75 7.60 -2.73
CA GLY A 108 13.63 8.87 -3.45
C GLY A 108 12.64 8.86 -4.62
N GLU A 109 12.04 7.72 -4.98
CA GLU A 109 11.09 7.65 -6.09
C GLU A 109 9.90 8.60 -5.92
N GLU A 110 9.36 8.77 -4.70
CA GLU A 110 8.25 9.69 -4.45
C GLU A 110 8.61 11.17 -4.63
N PRO A 111 9.61 11.75 -3.93
CA PRO A 111 9.94 13.16 -4.11
C PRO A 111 10.40 13.50 -5.53
N TYR A 112 11.05 12.56 -6.24
CA TYR A 112 11.38 12.76 -7.65
C TYR A 112 10.15 12.66 -8.56
N SER A 113 9.17 11.80 -8.27
CA SER A 113 7.89 11.80 -8.97
C SER A 113 7.14 13.11 -8.81
N ILE A 114 7.17 13.69 -7.60
CA ILE A 114 6.62 15.03 -7.32
C ILE A 114 7.30 16.07 -8.23
N ALA A 115 8.63 16.12 -8.23
CA ALA A 115 9.38 17.08 -9.03
C ALA A 115 9.12 16.93 -10.55
N MET A 116 9.18 15.70 -11.06
CA MET A 116 8.88 15.41 -12.47
C MET A 116 7.45 15.82 -12.84
N ALA A 117 6.45 15.48 -12.01
CA ALA A 117 5.06 15.84 -12.25
C ALA A 117 4.87 17.36 -12.37
N LEU A 118 5.50 18.14 -11.48
CA LEU A 118 5.39 19.60 -11.50
C LEU A 118 6.10 20.21 -12.72
N LEU A 119 7.28 19.72 -13.09
CA LEU A 119 8.00 20.16 -14.29
C LEU A 119 7.20 19.86 -15.56
N ASP A 120 6.67 18.64 -15.67
CA ASP A 120 5.81 18.21 -16.78
C ASP A 120 4.48 18.98 -16.81
N GLY A 121 4.01 19.37 -15.63
CA GLY A 121 2.88 20.26 -15.46
C GLY A 121 3.15 21.68 -15.95
N GLY A 122 4.38 22.04 -16.29
CA GLY A 122 4.77 23.37 -16.78
C GLY A 122 5.13 24.37 -15.67
N LEU A 123 5.34 23.92 -14.44
CA LEU A 123 5.93 24.79 -13.41
C LEU A 123 7.41 24.99 -13.69
N ALA A 124 7.88 26.22 -13.54
CA ALA A 124 9.29 26.55 -13.67
C ALA A 124 10.08 26.08 -12.43
N PRO A 125 11.36 25.69 -12.56
CA PRO A 125 12.17 25.21 -11.44
C PRO A 125 12.22 26.11 -10.20
N HIS A 126 12.22 27.44 -10.38
CA HIS A 126 12.25 28.38 -9.25
C HIS A 126 10.91 28.50 -8.50
N GLN A 127 9.83 27.91 -9.03
CA GLN A 127 8.49 28.03 -8.47
C GLN A 127 8.18 26.97 -7.41
N PHE A 128 9.04 25.98 -7.20
CA PHE A 128 8.82 24.96 -6.19
C PHE A 128 10.12 24.34 -5.66
N LYS A 129 10.06 23.77 -4.46
CA LYS A 129 11.07 22.89 -3.88
C LYS A 129 10.42 21.73 -3.14
N VAL A 130 11.04 20.56 -3.25
CA VAL A 130 10.57 19.32 -2.62
C VAL A 130 11.58 18.90 -1.56
N ASP A 131 11.11 18.70 -0.34
CA ASP A 131 11.89 18.14 0.75
C ASP A 131 11.50 16.66 0.91
N GLY A 132 12.48 15.77 0.92
CA GLY A 132 12.28 14.34 1.14
C GLY A 132 12.98 13.92 2.42
N LEU A 133 12.22 13.36 3.36
CA LEU A 133 12.73 12.91 4.65
C LEU A 133 12.48 11.42 4.85
N ASP A 134 13.47 10.70 5.39
CA ASP A 134 13.32 9.31 5.80
C ASP A 134 14.14 9.04 7.07
N VAL A 135 13.70 8.07 7.87
CA VAL A 135 14.41 7.62 9.08
C VAL A 135 15.62 6.75 8.75
N SER A 136 15.72 6.24 7.51
CA SER A 136 16.81 5.41 7.01
C SER A 136 17.89 6.25 6.29
N PRO A 137 19.07 6.49 6.90
CA PRO A 137 20.22 7.06 6.19
C PRO A 137 20.58 6.30 4.91
N LEU A 138 20.46 4.97 4.89
CA LEU A 138 20.77 4.15 3.71
C LEU A 138 19.81 4.44 2.55
N SER A 139 18.52 4.61 2.84
CA SER A 139 17.52 4.95 1.82
C SER A 139 17.72 6.38 1.30
N VAL A 140 18.02 7.33 2.18
CA VAL A 140 18.34 8.71 1.81
C VAL A 140 19.61 8.79 0.96
N GLU A 141 20.64 8.01 1.26
CA GLU A 141 21.86 7.95 0.46
C GLU A 141 21.58 7.39 -0.95
N ARG A 142 20.82 6.29 -1.05
CA ARG A 142 20.37 5.75 -2.34
C ARG A 142 19.57 6.78 -3.13
N ALA A 143 18.68 7.52 -2.47
CA ALA A 143 17.92 8.61 -3.08
C ALA A 143 18.83 9.70 -3.65
N ARG A 144 19.86 10.13 -2.91
CA ARG A 144 20.85 11.12 -3.39
C ARG A 144 21.64 10.64 -4.61
N GLY A 145 21.93 9.33 -4.65
CA GLY A 145 22.54 8.68 -5.80
C GLY A 145 21.69 8.79 -7.07
N ALA A 146 20.36 8.88 -6.95
CA ALA A 146 19.40 9.11 -8.03
C ALA A 146 19.59 8.19 -9.27
N SER A 147 20.06 6.97 -9.00
CA SER A 147 20.30 5.91 -9.98
C SER A 147 19.43 4.72 -9.61
N TYR A 148 18.62 4.24 -10.55
CA TYR A 148 17.54 3.31 -10.27
C TYR A 148 17.60 2.07 -11.16
N GLY A 149 17.22 0.92 -10.60
CA GLY A 149 17.05 -0.33 -11.35
C GLY A 149 15.65 -0.44 -11.95
N LYS A 150 15.42 -1.50 -12.75
CA LYS A 150 14.12 -1.77 -13.39
C LYS A 150 12.95 -1.83 -12.40
N ASN A 151 13.18 -2.31 -11.18
CA ASN A 151 12.14 -2.50 -10.16
C ASN A 151 11.50 -1.20 -9.64
N SER A 152 12.19 -0.06 -9.79
CA SER A 152 11.66 1.27 -9.45
C SER A 152 10.65 1.77 -10.49
N PHE A 153 10.53 1.10 -11.65
CA PHE A 153 9.61 1.45 -12.72
C PHE A 153 8.55 0.36 -12.84
N ARG A 154 7.34 0.66 -12.34
CA ARG A 154 6.21 -0.29 -12.32
C ARG A 154 5.00 0.30 -13.04
N GLY A 155 4.16 -0.59 -13.57
CA GLY A 155 2.94 -0.20 -14.28
C GLY A 155 3.17 0.20 -15.74
N GLN A 156 2.13 0.77 -16.35
CA GLN A 156 2.10 1.04 -17.80
C GLN A 156 2.65 2.44 -18.16
N HIS A 157 2.62 3.39 -17.24
CA HIS A 157 3.00 4.78 -17.49
C HIS A 157 4.49 4.99 -17.22
N THR A 158 5.35 4.70 -18.21
CA THR A 158 6.81 4.85 -18.05
C THR A 158 7.42 5.90 -18.99
N GLU A 159 6.59 6.64 -19.73
CA GLU A 159 6.98 7.69 -20.70
C GLU A 159 7.77 8.83 -20.07
N PHE A 160 7.63 9.07 -18.77
CA PHE A 160 8.44 10.05 -18.04
C PHE A 160 9.95 9.72 -18.06
N ARG A 161 10.32 8.45 -18.30
CA ARG A 161 11.73 8.01 -18.38
C ARG A 161 12.47 8.71 -19.51
N GLU A 162 11.85 8.80 -20.67
CA GLU A 162 12.45 9.40 -21.86
C GLU A 162 12.74 10.90 -21.67
N ARG A 163 11.98 11.55 -20.78
CA ARG A 163 12.09 12.99 -20.52
C ARG A 163 13.05 13.32 -19.39
N HIS A 164 13.12 12.47 -18.37
CA HIS A 164 13.77 12.80 -17.10
C HIS A 164 14.95 11.89 -16.73
N PHE A 165 15.18 10.81 -17.47
CA PHE A 165 16.26 9.86 -17.20
C PHE A 165 17.14 9.67 -18.43
N HIS A 166 18.39 9.30 -18.17
CA HIS A 166 19.28 8.71 -19.15
C HIS A 166 19.70 7.32 -18.66
N VAL A 167 20.06 6.45 -19.60
CA VAL A 167 20.50 5.08 -19.29
C VAL A 167 22.02 5.06 -19.23
N GLU A 168 22.56 4.53 -18.14
CA GLU A 168 23.99 4.32 -17.95
C GLU A 168 24.20 2.87 -17.50
N GLY A 169 24.76 2.03 -18.37
CA GLY A 169 24.85 0.59 -18.14
C GLY A 169 23.46 -0.06 -18.01
N ASP A 170 23.19 -0.69 -16.87
CA ASP A 170 21.91 -1.31 -16.53
C ASP A 170 21.03 -0.43 -15.62
N ARG A 171 21.44 0.82 -15.38
CA ARG A 171 20.79 1.78 -14.46
C ARG A 171 20.11 2.91 -15.22
N TYR A 172 19.08 3.46 -14.59
CA TYR A 172 18.41 4.69 -15.01
C TYR A 172 18.85 5.83 -14.09
N CYS A 173 19.60 6.77 -14.64
CA CYS A 173 20.14 7.92 -13.93
C CYS A 173 19.23 9.14 -14.15
N LEU A 174 18.78 9.75 -13.05
CA LEU A 174 17.88 10.89 -13.10
C LEU A 174 18.62 12.15 -13.57
N SER A 175 17.97 12.95 -14.41
CA SER A 175 18.49 14.23 -14.89
C SER A 175 18.72 15.23 -13.76
N GLU A 176 19.77 16.03 -13.89
CA GLU A 176 20.16 17.04 -12.91
C GLU A 176 19.04 18.06 -12.64
N ARG A 177 18.33 18.47 -13.70
CA ARG A 177 17.17 19.37 -13.63
C ARG A 177 16.13 18.93 -12.59
N VAL A 178 15.85 17.63 -12.48
CA VAL A 178 14.92 17.08 -11.50
C VAL A 178 15.59 16.98 -10.13
N ARG A 179 16.85 16.52 -10.09
CA ARG A 179 17.63 16.35 -8.84
C ARG A 179 17.74 17.65 -8.04
N GLU A 180 18.01 18.77 -8.71
CA GLU A 180 18.11 20.10 -8.10
C GLU A 180 16.83 20.62 -7.44
N GLN A 181 15.67 19.99 -7.72
CA GLN A 181 14.41 20.37 -7.09
C GLN A 181 14.17 19.67 -5.75
N VAL A 182 14.97 18.64 -5.42
CA VAL A 182 14.74 17.79 -4.26
C VAL A 182 15.88 17.93 -3.24
N ARG A 183 15.53 18.31 -2.01
CA ARG A 183 16.44 18.30 -0.85
C ARG A 183 16.14 17.05 0.00
N LEU A 184 17.15 16.20 0.18
CA LEU A 184 17.01 14.93 0.91
C LEU A 184 17.69 14.98 2.27
N GLN A 185 16.96 14.64 3.33
CA GLN A 185 17.43 14.69 4.72
C GLN A 185 17.04 13.42 5.48
N VAL A 186 17.87 13.05 6.46
CA VAL A 186 17.48 12.01 7.43
C VAL A 186 16.63 12.68 8.49
N GLY A 187 15.47 12.11 8.81
CA GLY A 187 14.56 12.67 9.80
C GLY A 187 13.53 11.66 10.27
N ASN A 188 13.21 11.70 11.55
CA ASN A 188 12.21 10.85 12.15
C ASN A 188 10.92 11.64 12.37
N VAL A 189 9.79 11.13 11.89
CA VAL A 189 8.48 11.75 12.06
C VAL A 189 8.07 11.95 13.53
N LEU A 190 8.64 11.15 14.43
CA LEU A 190 8.37 11.21 15.87
C LEU A 190 9.28 12.18 16.61
N ASP A 191 10.31 12.73 15.96
CA ASP A 191 11.17 13.74 16.59
C ASP A 191 10.36 15.03 16.84
N PRO A 192 10.21 15.48 18.11
CA PRO A 192 9.50 16.73 18.42
C PRO A 192 10.10 17.95 17.72
N GLY A 193 11.41 17.93 17.43
CA GLY A 193 12.13 19.00 16.74
C GLY A 193 12.04 18.96 15.22
N LEU A 194 11.37 17.95 14.64
CA LEU A 194 11.34 17.74 13.18
C LEU A 194 10.82 18.98 12.45
N LEU A 195 11.72 19.61 11.69
CA LEU A 195 11.45 20.80 10.89
C LEU A 195 10.75 21.91 11.72
N ALA A 196 11.06 22.01 13.01
CA ALA A 196 10.41 22.97 13.91
C ALA A 196 10.68 24.45 13.54
N ALA A 197 11.84 24.72 12.93
CA ALA A 197 12.21 26.05 12.45
C ALA A 197 11.75 26.34 11.01
N GLU A 198 11.14 25.36 10.33
CA GLU A 198 10.73 25.50 8.95
C GLU A 198 9.27 25.99 8.85
N PRO A 199 8.96 26.93 7.94
CA PRO A 199 7.58 27.28 7.67
C PRO A 199 6.78 26.05 7.18
N PRO A 200 5.44 26.05 7.33
CA PRO A 200 4.60 24.97 6.80
C PRO A 200 4.72 24.79 5.28
N PHE A 201 4.43 23.58 4.82
CA PHE A 201 4.45 23.16 3.43
C PHE A 201 3.08 23.32 2.78
N ASP A 202 3.06 23.74 1.51
CA ASP A 202 1.82 23.84 0.72
C ASP A 202 1.24 22.44 0.43
N PHE A 203 2.11 21.46 0.20
CA PHE A 203 1.73 20.08 -0.08
C PHE A 203 2.59 19.11 0.73
N VAL A 204 1.96 18.17 1.42
CA VAL A 204 2.66 17.13 2.18
C VAL A 204 2.22 15.77 1.67
N PHE A 205 3.16 14.87 1.42
CA PHE A 205 2.94 13.49 1.07
C PHE A 205 3.40 12.64 2.25
N CYS A 206 2.49 11.85 2.81
CA CYS A 206 2.78 10.88 3.84
C CYS A 206 2.00 9.61 3.52
N ARG A 207 2.62 8.74 2.72
CA ARG A 207 1.99 7.55 2.17
C ARG A 207 2.67 6.30 2.68
N ASN A 208 1.87 5.28 2.96
CA ASN A 208 2.36 3.95 3.28
C ASN A 208 3.30 3.93 4.51
N LEU A 209 3.04 4.81 5.49
CA LEU A 209 3.80 4.92 6.74
C LEU A 209 2.92 4.65 7.96
N LEU A 210 1.74 5.27 8.02
CA LEU A 210 0.87 5.22 9.21
C LEU A 210 0.36 3.79 9.48
N ILE A 211 0.37 2.93 8.46
CA ILE A 211 0.02 1.51 8.55
C ILE A 211 0.96 0.69 9.45
N TYR A 212 2.13 1.23 9.82
CA TYR A 212 3.12 0.57 10.67
C TYR A 212 3.02 1.00 12.15
N PHE A 213 2.11 1.92 12.47
CA PHE A 213 1.99 2.54 13.79
C PHE A 213 0.71 2.13 14.50
N ASP A 214 0.77 2.06 15.82
CA ASP A 214 -0.43 1.90 16.66
C ASP A 214 -1.27 3.18 16.70
N GLN A 215 -2.49 3.11 17.24
CA GLN A 215 -3.39 4.27 17.25
C GLN A 215 -2.82 5.50 17.99
N PRO A 216 -2.20 5.38 19.18
CA PRO A 216 -1.52 6.50 19.82
C PRO A 216 -0.46 7.16 18.93
N THR A 217 0.45 6.37 18.35
CA THR A 217 1.51 6.89 17.48
C THR A 217 0.94 7.50 16.20
N GLN A 218 -0.09 6.90 15.60
CA GLN A 218 -0.81 7.48 14.46
C GLN A 218 -1.36 8.88 14.77
N ARG A 219 -1.94 9.09 15.96
CA ARG A 219 -2.46 10.41 16.37
C ARG A 219 -1.33 11.42 16.57
N GLN A 220 -0.23 11.01 17.20
CA GLN A 220 0.95 11.86 17.36
C GLN A 220 1.51 12.30 16.00
N VAL A 221 1.73 11.35 15.09
CA VAL A 221 2.23 11.63 13.74
C VAL A 221 1.25 12.52 12.98
N PHE A 222 -0.05 12.30 13.12
CA PHE A 222 -1.05 13.15 12.50
C PHE A 222 -0.94 14.61 12.95
N GLU A 223 -0.75 14.89 14.25
CA GLU A 223 -0.54 16.26 14.73
C GLU A 223 0.77 16.87 14.20
N VAL A 224 1.82 16.06 13.98
CA VAL A 224 3.05 16.51 13.30
C VAL A 224 2.75 16.87 11.84
N LEU A 225 2.09 16.01 11.07
CA LEU A 225 1.70 16.29 9.69
C LEU A 225 0.81 17.52 9.59
N LYS A 226 -0.07 17.71 10.57
CA LYS A 226 -0.90 18.90 10.71
C LYS A 226 -0.02 20.14 10.94
N ARG A 227 0.91 20.13 11.90
CA ARG A 227 1.83 21.26 12.08
C ARG A 227 2.63 21.58 10.81
N LEU A 228 3.07 20.56 10.08
CA LEU A 228 3.89 20.72 8.88
C LEU A 228 3.09 21.15 7.64
N THR A 229 1.79 20.89 7.57
CA THR A 229 0.97 21.31 6.41
C THR A 229 0.38 22.69 6.67
N HIS A 230 0.54 23.60 5.70
CA HIS A 230 -0.09 24.92 5.68
C HIS A 230 -1.62 24.78 5.85
N GLU A 231 -2.29 25.80 6.41
CA GLU A 231 -3.73 25.76 6.68
C GLU A 231 -4.56 25.49 5.40
N GLU A 232 -4.27 26.25 4.34
CA GLU A 232 -4.77 26.04 2.97
C GLU A 232 -4.01 24.96 2.17
N GLY A 233 -3.10 24.23 2.83
CA GLY A 233 -2.32 23.17 2.21
C GLY A 233 -3.09 21.86 2.08
N VAL A 234 -2.51 20.93 1.32
CA VAL A 234 -3.11 19.62 1.05
C VAL A 234 -2.18 18.49 1.44
N LEU A 235 -2.72 17.53 2.17
CA LEU A 235 -2.05 16.30 2.60
C LEU A 235 -2.46 15.14 1.69
N PHE A 236 -1.49 14.49 1.06
CA PHE A 236 -1.66 13.29 0.25
C PHE A 236 -1.24 12.06 1.05
N ILE A 237 -2.13 11.09 1.17
CA ILE A 237 -1.89 9.86 1.93
C ILE A 237 -2.09 8.60 1.09
N GLY A 238 -1.66 7.46 1.62
CA GLY A 238 -1.86 6.17 0.99
C GLY A 238 -3.31 5.69 1.06
N PRO A 239 -3.76 4.83 0.12
CA PRO A 239 -5.13 4.30 0.11
C PRO A 239 -5.54 3.58 1.39
N ALA A 240 -4.60 2.99 2.11
CA ALA A 240 -4.85 2.29 3.36
C ALA A 240 -5.05 3.22 4.56
N GLU A 241 -4.70 4.50 4.42
CA GLU A 241 -4.65 5.48 5.50
C GLU A 241 -5.84 6.46 5.44
N GLY A 242 -6.66 6.38 4.38
CA GLY A 242 -7.79 7.28 4.10
C GLY A 242 -8.80 7.39 5.24
N SER A 243 -9.21 6.25 5.77
CA SER A 243 -10.20 6.18 6.86
C SER A 243 -9.67 6.72 8.18
N LEU A 244 -8.34 6.68 8.41
CA LEU A 244 -7.72 7.22 9.60
C LEU A 244 -7.84 8.75 9.63
N LEU A 245 -7.50 9.43 8.53
CA LEU A 245 -7.55 10.89 8.44
C LEU A 245 -8.97 11.44 8.59
N GLY A 246 -9.96 10.76 8.02
CA GLY A 246 -11.37 11.13 8.20
C GLY A 246 -11.79 11.15 9.67
N ARG A 247 -11.34 10.19 10.47
CA ARG A 247 -11.60 10.15 11.93
C ARG A 247 -10.84 11.22 12.70
N LEU A 248 -9.72 11.71 12.18
CA LEU A 248 -8.89 12.75 12.78
C LEU A 248 -9.26 14.17 12.31
N GLY A 249 -10.43 14.31 11.66
CA GLY A 249 -11.02 15.62 11.34
C GLY A 249 -10.57 16.21 10.01
N MET A 250 -9.79 15.49 9.19
CA MET A 250 -9.50 15.91 7.82
C MET A 250 -10.63 15.52 6.87
N ARG A 251 -10.85 16.34 5.84
CA ARG A 251 -11.83 16.02 4.79
C ARG A 251 -11.14 15.75 3.47
N SER A 252 -11.65 14.76 2.74
CA SER A 252 -11.22 14.50 1.37
C SER A 252 -11.63 15.67 0.49
N ILE A 253 -10.77 16.08 -0.43
CA ILE A 253 -11.05 17.15 -1.41
C ILE A 253 -11.97 16.71 -2.56
N GLY A 254 -12.56 15.50 -2.47
CA GLY A 254 -13.56 15.01 -3.42
C GLY A 254 -13.00 14.55 -4.77
N ILE A 255 -11.68 14.62 -5.00
CA ILE A 255 -11.08 14.17 -6.26
C ILE A 255 -10.84 12.64 -6.20
N PRO A 256 -11.50 11.84 -7.05
CA PRO A 256 -11.40 10.39 -7.00
C PRO A 256 -9.96 9.90 -7.11
N GLN A 257 -9.60 8.92 -6.28
CA GLN A 257 -8.29 8.23 -6.27
C GLN A 257 -7.06 9.13 -5.99
N SER A 258 -7.26 10.42 -5.73
CA SER A 258 -6.16 11.32 -5.39
C SER A 258 -5.63 11.12 -3.97
N PHE A 259 -6.49 10.64 -3.06
CA PHE A 259 -6.23 10.52 -1.62
C PHE A 259 -5.68 11.81 -1.00
N ALA A 260 -6.19 12.95 -1.49
CA ALA A 260 -5.85 14.28 -1.02
C ALA A 260 -6.87 14.80 0.00
N PHE A 261 -6.36 15.42 1.06
CA PHE A 261 -7.13 15.89 2.21
C PHE A 261 -6.74 17.31 2.59
N SER A 262 -7.72 18.11 3.00
CA SER A 262 -7.53 19.48 3.48
C SER A 262 -8.11 19.66 4.89
N ARG A 263 -7.71 20.75 5.55
CA ARG A 263 -8.32 21.21 6.82
C ARG A 263 -9.60 22.01 6.63
N HIS A 264 -9.72 22.72 5.52
CA HIS A 264 -10.83 23.65 5.28
C HIS A 264 -12.10 22.94 4.84
N GLN A 265 -13.23 23.47 5.31
CA GLN A 265 -14.55 23.27 4.72
C GLN A 265 -14.58 23.89 3.32
N GLU A 266 -15.17 23.21 2.34
CA GLU A 266 -15.77 23.93 1.22
C GLU A 266 -16.88 24.84 1.77
N PRO A 267 -17.13 26.02 1.16
CA PRO A 267 -18.32 26.80 1.46
C PRO A 267 -19.54 25.89 1.31
N GLU A 268 -20.45 25.96 2.27
CA GLU A 268 -21.71 25.22 2.24
C GLU A 268 -22.34 25.32 0.84
N PRO A 269 -22.60 24.19 0.15
CA PRO A 269 -23.29 24.26 -1.14
C PRO A 269 -24.64 24.92 -0.89
N ALA A 270 -24.92 25.99 -1.63
CA ALA A 270 -26.19 26.69 -1.54
C ALA A 270 -27.35 25.67 -1.59
N PRO A 271 -28.36 25.77 -0.71
CA PRO A 271 -29.42 24.78 -0.63
C PRO A 271 -30.05 24.59 -2.00
N LEU A 272 -30.06 23.35 -2.48
CA LEU A 272 -30.67 22.99 -3.76
C LEU A 272 -32.15 23.39 -3.73
N PRO A 273 -32.69 23.99 -4.81
CA PRO A 273 -34.10 24.30 -4.89
C PRO A 273 -34.90 22.99 -4.76
N VAL A 274 -35.86 22.99 -3.84
CA VAL A 274 -36.75 21.86 -3.60
C VAL A 274 -37.55 21.58 -4.88
N THR A 275 -37.18 20.53 -5.61
CA THR A 275 -37.98 20.01 -6.72
C THR A 275 -39.19 19.28 -6.17
N LEU A 276 -40.38 19.81 -6.41
CA LEU A 276 -41.65 19.13 -6.17
C LEU A 276 -41.74 17.87 -7.06
N PRO A 277 -42.19 16.72 -6.54
CA PRO A 277 -42.25 15.49 -7.32
C PRO A 277 -43.31 15.59 -8.42
N GLN A 278 -42.91 15.27 -9.66
CA GLN A 278 -43.85 15.08 -10.77
C GLN A 278 -44.54 13.71 -10.68
N PRO A 279 -45.82 13.60 -11.08
CA PRO A 279 -46.58 12.37 -10.96
C PRO A 279 -46.07 11.26 -11.91
N LEU A 280 -46.06 10.03 -11.38
CA LEU A 280 -45.60 8.80 -12.03
C LEU A 280 -46.38 8.48 -13.31
N SER A 281 -45.65 8.16 -14.38
CA SER A 281 -46.23 7.62 -15.62
C SER A 281 -46.57 6.13 -15.46
N LEU A 282 -47.76 5.73 -15.93
CA LEU A 282 -48.28 4.35 -15.86
C LEU A 282 -47.49 3.37 -16.78
N PRO A 283 -47.33 2.09 -16.38
CA PRO A 283 -46.63 1.09 -17.18
C PRO A 283 -47.50 0.53 -18.33
N LEU A 284 -46.86 0.31 -19.48
CA LEU A 284 -47.43 -0.32 -20.68
C LEU A 284 -47.66 -1.84 -20.49
N ARG A 285 -48.78 -2.34 -21.03
CA ARG A 285 -49.24 -3.74 -20.94
C ARG A 285 -48.33 -4.74 -21.68
N PRO A 286 -48.16 -5.97 -21.18
CA PRO A 286 -47.57 -7.07 -21.94
C PRO A 286 -48.58 -7.76 -22.87
N ARG A 287 -48.11 -8.26 -24.03
CA ARG A 287 -48.89 -9.06 -25.00
C ARG A 287 -49.00 -10.52 -24.55
N HIS A 288 -50.16 -11.10 -24.84
CA HIS A 288 -50.65 -12.45 -24.49
C HIS A 288 -50.13 -13.58 -25.42
N PRO A 289 -50.43 -14.87 -25.10
CA PRO A 289 -49.53 -16.01 -25.26
C PRO A 289 -49.94 -17.00 -26.37
N LEU A 290 -49.08 -18.00 -26.65
CA LEU A 290 -49.46 -19.24 -27.33
C LEU A 290 -49.21 -20.45 -26.40
N THR A 291 -50.24 -21.26 -26.23
CA THR A 291 -50.35 -22.57 -25.54
C THR A 291 -50.50 -23.69 -26.59
N PRO A 292 -50.69 -24.98 -26.25
CA PRO A 292 -49.84 -25.89 -25.46
C PRO A 292 -49.69 -27.29 -26.12
N ALA A 293 -48.79 -28.15 -25.61
CA ALA A 293 -48.91 -29.61 -25.77
C ALA A 293 -48.43 -30.33 -24.48
N ALA A 294 -49.17 -31.37 -24.09
CA ALA A 294 -49.04 -32.18 -22.86
C ALA A 294 -48.97 -33.69 -23.26
N PRO A 295 -48.88 -34.68 -22.33
CA PRO A 295 -48.00 -34.87 -21.16
C PRO A 295 -47.39 -36.31 -20.99
N ALA A 296 -46.40 -36.42 -20.08
CA ALA A 296 -46.03 -37.54 -19.14
C ALA A 296 -45.59 -38.94 -19.68
N PRO A 297 -44.83 -39.80 -18.92
CA PRO A 297 -44.64 -39.82 -17.46
C PRO A 297 -43.19 -40.02 -16.91
N ARG A 298 -43.06 -39.85 -15.58
CA ARG A 298 -41.95 -40.23 -14.66
C ARG A 298 -42.25 -41.64 -14.06
N PRO A 299 -41.32 -42.41 -13.43
CA PRO A 299 -40.32 -41.94 -12.44
C PRO A 299 -38.91 -42.62 -12.36
N ARG A 300 -37.98 -41.88 -11.72
CA ARG A 300 -36.78 -42.16 -10.87
C ARG A 300 -36.16 -43.59 -10.77
N PRO A 301 -34.98 -43.75 -10.12
CA PRO A 301 -33.67 -43.06 -10.24
C PRO A 301 -32.51 -44.10 -10.31
N PHE A 302 -31.32 -43.77 -10.86
CA PHE A 302 -30.07 -44.40 -10.40
C PHE A 302 -28.87 -43.49 -10.64
N ALA A 303 -28.04 -43.41 -9.60
CA ALA A 303 -26.72 -42.80 -9.60
C ALA A 303 -25.73 -43.65 -10.43
N THR A 304 -24.71 -43.02 -11.01
CA THR A 304 -23.29 -43.29 -10.68
C THR A 304 -22.37 -42.28 -11.35
N ARG A 305 -21.30 -41.97 -10.63
CA ARG A 305 -20.22 -41.03 -10.91
C ARG A 305 -19.26 -41.62 -11.94
N ALA A 306 -18.69 -40.79 -12.82
CA ALA A 306 -17.52 -41.13 -13.63
C ALA A 306 -16.43 -40.07 -13.46
N VAL A 307 -15.20 -40.56 -13.27
CA VAL A 307 -13.92 -39.84 -13.25
C VAL A 307 -13.47 -39.64 -14.72
N PRO A 308 -12.61 -38.66 -15.03
CA PRO A 308 -11.30 -39.09 -15.53
C PRO A 308 -10.09 -38.24 -15.09
N VAL A 309 -8.95 -38.94 -15.14
CA VAL A 309 -7.53 -38.57 -14.92
C VAL A 309 -7.07 -37.52 -15.95
N PRO A 310 -5.99 -36.75 -15.70
CA PRO A 310 -4.75 -37.05 -16.44
C PRO A 310 -3.44 -36.84 -15.65
N ALA A 311 -2.41 -37.59 -16.05
CA ALA A 311 -0.98 -37.28 -15.93
C ALA A 311 -0.41 -37.29 -17.38
N PRO A 312 0.74 -36.65 -17.73
CA PRO A 312 2.03 -36.94 -17.08
C PRO A 312 2.94 -35.71 -16.82
N ALA A 313 3.96 -36.00 -16.03
CA ALA A 313 4.95 -35.11 -15.45
C ALA A 313 6.07 -34.69 -16.42
N LEU A 314 6.71 -33.56 -16.09
CA LEU A 314 8.12 -33.29 -16.35
C LEU A 314 8.75 -32.75 -15.04
N ASP A 315 9.60 -33.60 -14.46
CA ASP A 315 10.70 -33.38 -13.52
C ASP A 315 10.61 -32.23 -12.49
N SER A 316 10.17 -32.59 -11.27
CA SER A 316 10.46 -31.83 -10.06
C SER A 316 11.58 -32.53 -9.28
N ALA A 317 12.68 -31.80 -9.06
CA ALA A 317 13.56 -31.96 -7.92
C ALA A 317 12.73 -32.10 -6.61
N PRO A 318 13.26 -32.73 -5.54
CA PRO A 318 12.49 -32.99 -4.32
C PRO A 318 11.80 -31.70 -3.82
N PRO A 319 10.52 -31.76 -3.42
CA PRO A 319 9.77 -30.57 -3.03
C PRO A 319 10.49 -29.89 -1.87
N SER A 320 10.78 -28.60 -2.04
CA SER A 320 11.26 -27.79 -0.92
C SER A 320 10.21 -27.86 0.19
N ASP A 321 10.67 -27.87 1.43
CA ASP A 321 9.84 -27.85 2.65
C ASP A 321 8.67 -26.85 2.53
N ALA A 322 8.92 -25.70 1.90
CA ALA A 322 7.94 -24.65 1.60
C ALA A 322 6.73 -25.13 0.76
N ALA A 323 6.93 -25.92 -0.29
CA ALA A 323 5.83 -26.39 -1.14
C ALA A 323 4.88 -27.33 -0.38
N SER A 324 5.45 -28.18 0.50
CA SER A 324 4.67 -29.08 1.37
C SER A 324 3.85 -28.31 2.41
N LEU A 325 4.45 -27.26 3.00
CA LEU A 325 3.73 -26.38 3.93
C LEU A 325 2.58 -25.62 3.26
N LEU A 326 2.75 -25.11 2.02
CA LEU A 326 1.67 -24.45 1.28
C LEU A 326 0.50 -25.41 0.98
N ALA A 327 0.81 -26.65 0.60
CA ALA A 327 -0.21 -27.67 0.39
C ALA A 327 -0.97 -28.01 1.69
N THR A 328 -0.25 -28.06 2.81
CA THR A 328 -0.82 -28.29 4.15
C THR A 328 -1.78 -27.17 4.56
N ILE A 329 -1.38 -25.90 4.34
CA ILE A 329 -2.23 -24.74 4.61
C ILE A 329 -3.54 -24.82 3.81
N ALA A 330 -3.45 -25.13 2.52
CA ALA A 330 -4.62 -25.24 1.65
C ALA A 330 -5.55 -26.39 2.10
N ALA A 331 -5.00 -27.54 2.47
CA ALA A 331 -5.77 -28.67 2.98
C ALA A 331 -6.52 -28.32 4.27
N LEU A 332 -5.83 -27.73 5.26
CA LEU A 332 -6.43 -27.33 6.53
C LEU A 332 -7.52 -26.27 6.35
N ALA A 333 -7.31 -25.30 5.46
CA ALA A 333 -8.30 -24.28 5.16
C ALA A 333 -9.55 -24.87 4.48
N ASN A 334 -9.36 -25.79 3.52
CA ASN A 334 -10.46 -26.46 2.81
C ASN A 334 -11.24 -27.44 3.72
N GLU A 335 -10.59 -28.03 4.72
CA GLU A 335 -11.23 -28.88 5.74
C GLU A 335 -11.99 -28.06 6.81
N GLY A 336 -11.90 -26.73 6.78
CA GLY A 336 -12.55 -25.84 7.75
C GLY A 336 -11.83 -25.78 9.12
N LYS A 337 -10.59 -26.29 9.21
CA LYS A 337 -9.76 -26.22 10.43
C LYS A 337 -9.09 -24.86 10.54
N SER A 338 -9.88 -23.81 10.73
CA SER A 338 -9.42 -22.41 10.65
C SER A 338 -8.27 -22.06 11.60
N ALA A 339 -8.28 -22.60 12.83
CA ALA A 339 -7.21 -22.36 13.81
C ALA A 339 -5.88 -23.01 13.40
N GLU A 340 -5.92 -24.28 12.94
CA GLU A 340 -4.74 -25.01 12.47
C GLU A 340 -4.21 -24.42 11.16
N ALA A 341 -5.09 -24.00 10.25
CA ALA A 341 -4.71 -23.34 9.01
C ALA A 341 -4.00 -22.00 9.27
N ARG A 342 -4.48 -21.23 10.25
CA ARG A 342 -3.83 -19.96 10.66
C ARG A 342 -2.46 -20.22 11.27
N ALA A 343 -2.33 -21.18 12.17
CA ALA A 343 -1.04 -21.58 12.75
C ALA A 343 -0.06 -22.08 11.68
N ALA A 344 -0.55 -22.82 10.66
CA ALA A 344 0.27 -23.27 9.54
C ALA A 344 0.74 -22.10 8.65
N CYS A 345 -0.11 -21.10 8.42
CA CYS A 345 0.28 -19.86 7.71
C CYS A 345 1.38 -19.11 8.48
N GLU A 346 1.21 -18.94 9.78
CA GLU A 346 2.19 -18.28 10.65
C GLU A 346 3.53 -19.03 10.67
N ARG A 347 3.49 -20.36 10.77
CA ARG A 347 4.69 -21.22 10.68
C ARG A 347 5.40 -21.09 9.34
N TYR A 348 4.65 -21.02 8.23
CA TYR A 348 5.25 -20.78 6.92
C TYR A 348 5.98 -19.43 6.88
N LEU A 349 5.36 -18.36 7.38
CA LEU A 349 5.96 -17.02 7.40
C LEU A 349 7.19 -16.91 8.33
N GLN A 350 7.31 -17.81 9.31
CA GLN A 350 8.51 -17.92 10.15
C GLN A 350 9.67 -18.63 9.45
N GLN A 351 9.37 -19.60 8.58
CA GLN A 351 10.38 -20.51 7.99
C GLN A 351 10.77 -20.14 6.56
N HIS A 352 9.91 -19.40 5.84
CA HIS A 352 10.04 -19.16 4.41
C HIS A 352 9.76 -17.71 4.03
N GLU A 353 10.17 -17.34 2.82
CA GLU A 353 9.91 -16.01 2.27
C GLU A 353 8.39 -15.75 2.18
N PRO A 354 7.89 -14.56 2.56
CA PRO A 354 6.47 -14.25 2.50
C PRO A 354 5.97 -14.31 1.05
N VAL A 355 5.03 -15.22 0.78
CA VAL A 355 4.40 -15.36 -0.53
C VAL A 355 2.96 -14.87 -0.49
N ALA A 356 2.49 -14.34 -1.62
CA ALA A 356 1.14 -13.78 -1.72
C ALA A 356 0.04 -14.77 -1.32
N GLN A 357 0.23 -16.06 -1.64
CA GLN A 357 -0.71 -17.14 -1.32
C GLN A 357 -1.00 -17.28 0.18
N VAL A 358 0.00 -17.08 1.04
CA VAL A 358 -0.16 -17.23 2.49
C VAL A 358 -0.93 -16.06 3.09
N PHE A 359 -0.67 -14.85 2.61
CA PHE A 359 -1.46 -13.68 2.99
C PHE A 359 -2.89 -13.76 2.46
N TYR A 360 -3.11 -14.37 1.29
CA TYR A 360 -4.45 -14.66 0.82
C TYR A 360 -5.20 -15.59 1.78
N TRP A 361 -4.57 -16.70 2.22
CA TRP A 361 -5.16 -17.61 3.18
C TRP A 361 -5.45 -16.95 4.53
N LEU A 362 -4.53 -16.15 5.07
CA LEU A 362 -4.77 -15.37 6.28
C LEU A 362 -5.94 -14.40 6.12
N GLY A 363 -6.04 -13.75 4.95
CA GLY A 363 -7.17 -12.88 4.63
C GLY A 363 -8.50 -13.63 4.63
N LEU A 364 -8.54 -14.80 3.98
CA LEU A 364 -9.73 -15.64 3.91
C LEU A 364 -10.16 -16.15 5.29
N LEU A 365 -9.21 -16.61 6.09
CA LEU A 365 -9.47 -17.10 7.45
C LEU A 365 -10.00 -15.98 8.37
N SER A 366 -9.44 -14.76 8.26
CA SER A 366 -9.93 -13.59 8.99
C SER A 366 -11.33 -13.14 8.52
N ASP A 367 -11.62 -13.27 7.23
CA ASP A 367 -12.93 -12.94 6.64
C ASP A 367 -14.02 -13.88 7.16
N VAL A 368 -13.73 -15.20 7.15
CA VAL A 368 -14.62 -16.24 7.72
C VAL A 368 -14.82 -16.04 9.23
N ALA A 369 -13.81 -15.55 9.95
CA ALA A 369 -13.91 -15.22 11.37
C ALA A 369 -14.71 -13.91 11.65
N GLY A 370 -15.16 -13.19 10.63
CA GLY A 370 -15.87 -11.92 10.77
C GLY A 370 -14.96 -10.72 11.04
N ASN A 371 -13.64 -10.90 11.00
CA ASN A 371 -12.65 -9.85 11.25
C ASN A 371 -12.36 -9.07 9.96
N ALA A 372 -13.34 -8.31 9.49
CA ALA A 372 -13.30 -7.65 8.20
C ALA A 372 -12.08 -6.69 8.00
N MET A 373 -11.65 -5.98 9.03
CA MET A 373 -10.46 -5.11 8.93
C MET A 373 -9.15 -5.92 8.78
N GLU A 374 -9.04 -7.03 9.50
CA GLU A 374 -7.87 -7.91 9.44
C GLU A 374 -7.79 -8.59 8.07
N ALA A 375 -8.93 -9.12 7.59
CA ALA A 375 -9.07 -9.69 6.25
C ALA A 375 -8.64 -8.71 5.16
N GLN A 376 -9.13 -7.47 5.23
CA GLN A 376 -8.77 -6.42 4.29
C GLN A 376 -7.26 -6.13 4.29
N GLY A 377 -6.63 -6.10 5.47
CA GLY A 377 -5.19 -5.92 5.62
C GLY A 377 -4.39 -7.03 4.94
N PHE A 378 -4.78 -8.29 5.16
CA PHE A 378 -4.12 -9.44 4.57
C PHE A 378 -4.33 -9.57 3.06
N TYR A 379 -5.54 -9.33 2.54
CA TYR A 379 -5.76 -9.29 1.09
C TYR A 379 -4.92 -8.19 0.43
N ARG A 380 -4.77 -7.02 1.07
CA ARG A 380 -3.88 -5.98 0.56
C ARG A 380 -2.41 -6.40 0.56
N LYS A 381 -1.95 -7.11 1.61
CA LYS A 381 -0.59 -7.69 1.66
C LYS A 381 -0.39 -8.74 0.54
N ALA A 382 -1.40 -9.57 0.26
CA ALA A 382 -1.35 -10.51 -0.87
C ALA A 382 -1.25 -9.79 -2.22
N LEU A 383 -2.08 -8.77 -2.45
CA LEU A 383 -2.07 -7.96 -3.67
C LEU A 383 -0.84 -7.08 -3.83
N TYR A 384 -0.14 -6.84 -2.74
CA TYR A 384 1.12 -6.12 -2.77
C TYR A 384 2.23 -6.98 -3.35
N LEU A 385 2.33 -8.24 -2.89
CA LEU A 385 3.29 -9.22 -3.39
C LEU A 385 2.92 -9.74 -4.78
N ALA A 386 1.64 -9.93 -5.05
CA ALA A 386 1.13 -10.36 -6.35
C ALA A 386 -0.05 -9.47 -6.79
N PRO A 387 0.21 -8.37 -7.52
CA PRO A 387 -0.82 -7.42 -7.95
C PRO A 387 -1.94 -7.99 -8.82
N GLN A 388 -1.72 -9.16 -9.42
CA GLN A 388 -2.69 -9.84 -10.27
C GLN A 388 -3.30 -11.09 -9.63
N HIS A 389 -3.07 -11.32 -8.33
CA HIS A 389 -3.60 -12.48 -7.61
C HIS A 389 -5.14 -12.50 -7.69
N PRO A 390 -5.73 -13.45 -8.43
CA PRO A 390 -7.14 -13.37 -8.81
C PRO A 390 -8.07 -13.53 -7.61
N GLU A 391 -7.76 -14.47 -6.71
CA GLU A 391 -8.53 -14.76 -5.51
C GLU A 391 -8.50 -13.58 -4.54
N ALA A 392 -7.33 -13.03 -4.23
CA ALA A 392 -7.22 -11.86 -3.35
C ALA A 392 -7.97 -10.63 -3.91
N LEU A 393 -7.97 -10.43 -5.23
CA LEU A 393 -8.76 -9.36 -5.87
C LEU A 393 -10.26 -9.60 -5.71
N ALA A 394 -10.73 -10.83 -5.95
CA ALA A 394 -12.14 -11.19 -5.88
C ALA A 394 -12.67 -11.08 -4.44
N HIS A 395 -11.94 -11.61 -3.46
CA HIS A 395 -12.35 -11.58 -2.06
C HIS A 395 -12.30 -10.17 -1.47
N LEU A 396 -11.27 -9.38 -1.78
CA LEU A 396 -11.24 -7.97 -1.37
C LEU A 396 -12.38 -7.17 -2.01
N ALA A 397 -12.73 -7.46 -3.27
CA ALA A 397 -13.88 -6.80 -3.90
C ALA A 397 -15.21 -7.14 -3.22
N ALA A 398 -15.42 -8.42 -2.89
CA ALA A 398 -16.61 -8.86 -2.18
C ALA A 398 -16.70 -8.21 -0.78
N LEU A 399 -15.58 -8.14 -0.07
CA LEU A 399 -15.48 -7.51 1.24
C LEU A 399 -15.76 -5.99 1.19
N LEU A 400 -15.26 -5.29 0.16
CA LEU A 400 -15.58 -3.87 -0.03
C LEU A 400 -17.06 -3.65 -0.39
N ALA A 401 -17.64 -4.54 -1.20
CA ALA A 401 -19.05 -4.47 -1.55
C ALA A 401 -19.95 -4.65 -0.31
N SER A 402 -19.62 -5.60 0.57
CA SER A 402 -20.38 -5.83 1.81
C SER A 402 -20.27 -4.68 2.81
N GLN A 403 -19.18 -3.91 2.75
CA GLN A 403 -18.96 -2.69 3.53
C GLN A 403 -19.58 -1.42 2.90
N GLY A 404 -20.21 -1.54 1.72
CA GLY A 404 -20.84 -0.41 1.02
C GLY A 404 -19.93 0.36 0.05
N ASP A 405 -18.65 -0.01 -0.10
CA ASP A 405 -17.75 0.56 -1.12
C ASP A 405 -17.94 -0.14 -2.47
N VAL A 406 -19.11 0.09 -3.08
CA VAL A 406 -19.49 -0.49 -4.38
C VAL A 406 -18.52 -0.06 -5.49
N ALA A 407 -18.03 1.18 -5.44
CA ALA A 407 -17.10 1.71 -6.43
C ALA A 407 -15.72 1.03 -6.33
N GLY A 408 -15.22 0.80 -5.10
CA GLY A 408 -14.00 0.03 -4.85
C GLY A 408 -14.11 -1.42 -5.30
N ALA A 409 -15.23 -2.06 -4.98
CA ALA A 409 -15.52 -3.43 -5.38
C ALA A 409 -15.52 -3.59 -6.91
N GLN A 410 -16.21 -2.72 -7.65
CA GLN A 410 -16.26 -2.76 -9.11
C GLN A 410 -14.87 -2.60 -9.75
N ARG A 411 -14.01 -1.74 -9.19
CA ARG A 411 -12.64 -1.56 -9.70
C ARG A 411 -11.78 -2.82 -9.53
N LEU A 412 -11.89 -3.47 -8.37
CA LEU A 412 -11.16 -4.70 -8.09
C LEU A 412 -11.70 -5.87 -8.93
N GLN A 413 -13.01 -5.98 -9.12
CA GLN A 413 -13.63 -6.96 -10.03
C GLN A 413 -13.16 -6.76 -11.48
N ALA A 414 -13.16 -5.53 -11.98
CA ALA A 414 -12.66 -5.22 -13.32
C ALA A 414 -11.16 -5.56 -13.49
N ARG A 415 -10.39 -5.55 -12.39
CA ARG A 415 -8.98 -5.95 -12.39
C ARG A 415 -8.83 -7.48 -12.32
N ALA A 416 -9.66 -8.16 -11.54
CA ALA A 416 -9.70 -9.62 -11.46
C ALA A 416 -10.05 -10.25 -12.82
N VAL A 417 -11.07 -9.72 -13.51
CA VAL A 417 -11.47 -10.20 -14.85
C VAL A 417 -10.36 -10.02 -15.89
N ARG A 418 -9.57 -8.95 -15.78
CA ARG A 418 -8.44 -8.71 -16.67
C ARG A 418 -7.29 -9.68 -16.42
N SER A 419 -6.99 -10.03 -15.17
CA SER A 419 -5.95 -11.00 -14.85
C SER A 419 -6.33 -12.43 -15.25
N THR A 420 -7.61 -12.83 -15.13
CA THR A 420 -8.07 -14.16 -15.62
C THR A 420 -7.96 -14.26 -17.13
N ARG A 421 -8.36 -13.22 -17.88
CA ARG A 421 -8.25 -13.19 -19.34
C ARG A 421 -6.80 -13.19 -19.84
N ALA A 422 -5.89 -12.55 -19.11
CA ALA A 422 -4.46 -12.59 -19.43
C ALA A 422 -3.87 -13.99 -19.21
N ALA A 423 -4.19 -14.64 -18.08
CA ALA A 423 -3.77 -16.01 -17.79
C ALA A 423 -4.29 -17.03 -18.81
N ASP A 424 -5.56 -16.90 -19.24
CA ASP A 424 -6.16 -17.75 -20.28
C ASP A 424 -5.54 -17.54 -21.68
N SER A 425 -4.92 -16.39 -21.93
CA SER A 425 -4.26 -16.09 -23.20
C SER A 425 -2.81 -16.58 -23.26
N GLU A 426 -2.14 -16.69 -22.10
CA GLU A 426 -0.80 -17.29 -21.97
C GLU A 426 -0.83 -18.82 -22.00
N LEU A 427 -1.91 -19.46 -21.55
CA LEU A 427 -2.11 -20.92 -21.64
C LEU A 427 -2.44 -21.45 -23.05
N LYS A 428 -2.66 -20.55 -24.03
CA LYS A 428 -3.01 -20.87 -25.42
C LYS A 428 -1.91 -20.56 -26.45
N ARG A 429 -0.74 -20.08 -25.98
CA ARG A 429 0.49 -19.98 -26.76
C ARG A 429 1.43 -21.09 -26.34
#